data_AF-A0A821MLX6-F1
#
_entry.id   AF-A0A821MLX6-F1
#
_cell.length_a   1.000
_cell.length_b   1.000
_cell.length_c   1.000
_cell.angle_alpha   90.00
_cell.angle_beta   90.00
_cell.angle_gamma   90.00
#
_symmetry.space_group_name_H-M   'P 1'
#
loop_
_entity.id
_entity.type
_entity.pdbx_description
1 polymer ?
#
loop_
_entity_poly.entity_id
_entity_poly.type
_entity_poly.pdbx_seq_one_letter_code
_entity_poly.pdbx_strand_id
1 'polypeptide(L)'
;MILFVHHYLDIFEILDWNYYIDRFNSCIQKIITIPAALQNIRKPVPRVPHPDWLHKRLVEKNSLCKQKRITDVFNSIDKQTHMDNNEQ
;
A
#
# COMPACT_ATOMS: atom_id res chain seq x y z
N MET A 1 -37.92 -0.61 50.64
CA MET A 1 -37.41 0.78 50.53
C MET A 1 -36.53 0.81 49.29
N ILE A 2 -36.81 1.76 48.41
CA ILE A 2 -36.58 1.74 46.97
C ILE A 2 -35.13 1.39 46.59
N LEU A 3 -35.00 0.41 45.68
CA LEU A 3 -33.83 0.22 44.82
C LEU A 3 -33.60 1.50 44.02
N PHE A 4 -32.52 2.21 44.30
CA PHE A 4 -32.02 3.24 43.39
C PHE A 4 -30.50 3.14 43.32
N VAL A 5 -30.04 2.10 42.62
CA VAL A 5 -28.71 2.13 42.00
C VAL A 5 -28.84 3.13 40.86
N HIS A 6 -28.45 4.38 41.09
CA HIS A 6 -28.18 5.30 39.99
C HIS A 6 -27.00 4.72 39.21
N HIS A 7 -27.30 3.89 38.21
CA HIS A 7 -26.33 3.46 37.22
C HIS A 7 -26.08 4.67 36.32
N TYR A 8 -25.18 5.56 36.76
CA TYR A 8 -24.71 6.63 35.90
C TYR A 8 -23.94 5.96 34.75
N LEU A 9 -24.53 5.94 33.56
CA LEU A 9 -23.84 5.48 32.36
C LEU A 9 -22.68 6.42 32.09
N ASP A 10 -21.47 5.89 32.13
CA ASP A 10 -20.28 6.62 31.69
C ASP A 10 -20.30 6.70 30.17
N ILE A 11 -20.14 7.92 29.64
CA ILE A 11 -20.10 8.18 28.20
C ILE A 11 -18.98 7.40 27.51
N PHE A 12 -17.89 7.10 28.21
CA PHE A 12 -16.77 6.34 27.67
C PHE A 12 -17.12 4.88 27.34
N GLU A 13 -18.16 4.32 27.97
CA GLU A 13 -18.64 2.96 27.73
C GLU A 13 -19.64 2.89 26.56
N ILE A 14 -20.34 3.99 26.28
CA ILE A 14 -21.30 4.09 25.16
C ILE A 14 -20.57 4.31 23.83
N LEU A 15 -19.40 4.93 23.87
CA LEU A 15 -18.67 5.34 22.67
C LEU A 15 -17.98 4.16 21.98
N ASP A 16 -18.20 4.00 20.68
CA ASP A 16 -17.38 3.10 19.85
C ASP A 16 -16.02 3.74 19.57
N TRP A 17 -15.07 3.48 20.45
CA TRP A 17 -13.69 3.95 20.30
C TRP A 17 -13.00 3.42 19.04
N ASN A 18 -13.34 2.21 18.59
CA ASN A 18 -12.72 1.63 17.40
C ASN A 18 -13.07 2.45 16.16
N TYR A 19 -14.32 2.88 16.03
CA TYR A 19 -14.77 3.76 14.94
C TYR A 19 -13.93 5.05 14.85
N TYR A 20 -13.72 5.72 15.98
CA TYR A 20 -12.95 6.97 16.00
C TYR A 20 -11.46 6.75 15.76
N ILE A 21 -10.90 5.67 16.31
CA ILE A 21 -9.50 5.29 16.10
C ILE A 21 -9.26 5.00 14.61
N ASP A 22 -10.13 4.26 13.94
CA ASP A 22 -10.00 3.93 12.51
C ASP A 22 -10.10 5.18 11.61
N ARG A 23 -11.02 6.08 11.96
CA ARG A 23 -11.17 7.36 11.24
C ARG A 23 -9.94 8.25 11.42
N PHE A 24 -9.40 8.32 12.63
CA PHE A 24 -8.17 9.06 12.92
C PHE A 24 -6.95 8.46 12.21
N ASN A 25 -6.81 7.12 12.26
CA ASN A 25 -5.76 6.40 11.53
C ASN A 25 -5.83 6.66 10.02
N SER A 26 -7.03 6.66 9.44
CA SER A 26 -7.25 6.98 8.02
C SER A 26 -6.82 8.42 7.68
N CYS A 27 -7.04 9.37 8.59
CA CYS A 27 -6.60 10.76 8.43
C CYS A 27 -5.06 10.86 8.46
N ILE A 28 -4.43 10.26 9.48
CA ILE A 28 -2.96 10.19 9.60
C ILE A 28 -2.34 9.53 8.37
N GLN A 29 -2.94 8.45 7.86
CA GLN A 29 -2.44 7.78 6.67
C GLN A 29 -2.38 8.73 5.48
N LYS A 30 -3.46 9.46 5.20
CA LYS A 30 -3.56 10.36 4.04
C LYS A 30 -2.62 11.57 4.15
N ILE A 31 -2.50 12.15 5.35
CA ILE A 31 -1.76 13.41 5.53
C ILE A 31 -0.28 13.17 5.77
N ILE A 32 0.09 12.10 6.49
CA ILE A 32 1.45 11.90 6.99
C ILE A 32 2.08 10.64 6.39
N THR A 33 1.47 9.48 6.63
CA THR A 33 2.15 8.19 6.42
C THR A 33 2.27 7.81 4.94
N ILE A 34 1.28 8.12 4.10
CA ILE A 34 1.31 7.86 2.65
C ILE A 34 2.31 8.81 1.95
N PRO A 35 2.27 10.14 2.15
CA PRO A 35 3.26 11.05 1.55
C PRO A 35 4.70 10.68 1.94
N ALA A 36 4.93 10.38 3.23
CA ALA A 36 6.25 9.96 3.70
C ALA A 36 6.76 8.71 2.98
N ALA A 37 5.90 7.69 2.81
CA ALA A 37 6.27 6.45 2.11
C ALA A 37 6.59 6.68 0.63
N LEU A 38 5.80 7.53 -0.06
CA LEU A 38 6.02 7.87 -1.47
C LEU A 38 7.32 8.66 -1.68
N GLN A 39 7.70 9.47 -0.69
CA GLN A 39 8.96 10.22 -0.64
C GLN A 39 10.15 9.39 -0.13
N ASN A 40 9.94 8.09 0.14
CA ASN A 40 10.96 7.19 0.68
C ASN A 40 11.53 7.62 2.04
N ILE A 41 10.72 8.31 2.85
CA ILE A 41 11.05 8.71 4.22
C ILE A 41 10.67 7.57 5.17
N ARG A 42 11.54 7.30 6.15
CA ARG A 42 11.28 6.29 7.19
C ARG A 42 9.97 6.61 7.92
N LYS A 43 9.16 5.57 8.17
CA LYS A 43 7.85 5.61 8.84
C LYS A 43 7.83 6.56 10.06
N PRO A 44 7.26 7.76 9.95
CA PRO A 44 7.29 8.78 11.01
C PRO A 44 6.33 8.47 12.16
N VAL A 45 5.26 7.71 11.89
CA VAL A 45 4.28 7.26 12.90
C VAL A 45 4.22 5.72 12.90
N PRO A 46 5.05 5.02 13.69
CA PRO A 46 5.11 3.56 13.69
C PRO A 46 3.82 2.85 14.10
N ARG A 47 3.01 3.51 14.93
CA ARG A 47 1.73 2.99 15.45
C ARG A 47 0.65 2.81 14.38
N VAL A 48 0.71 3.62 13.31
CA VAL A 48 -0.28 3.57 12.23
C VAL A 48 0.30 2.72 11.09
N PRO A 49 -0.27 1.55 10.77
CA PRO A 49 0.20 0.75 9.65
C PRO A 49 -0.04 1.46 8.32
N HIS A 50 0.77 1.13 7.31
CA HIS A 50 0.45 1.49 5.93
C HIS A 50 -0.74 0.68 5.47
N PRO A 51 -1.58 1.20 4.56
CA PRO A 51 -2.60 0.38 3.93
C PRO A 51 -1.96 -0.72 3.08
N ASP A 52 -2.63 -1.87 2.97
CA ASP A 52 -2.07 -3.09 2.37
C ASP A 52 -1.59 -2.89 0.92
N TRP A 53 -2.35 -2.14 0.13
CA TRP A 53 -1.97 -1.82 -1.26
C TRP A 53 -0.64 -1.05 -1.34
N LEU A 54 -0.36 -0.17 -0.37
CA LEU A 54 0.87 0.61 -0.32
C LEU A 54 2.02 -0.27 0.18
N HIS A 55 1.77 -1.10 1.18
CA HIS A 55 2.76 -2.04 1.69
C HIS A 55 3.22 -3.01 0.59
N LYS A 56 2.28 -3.63 -0.13
CA LYS A 56 2.55 -4.50 -1.27
C LYS A 56 3.40 -3.79 -2.33
N ARG A 57 3.02 -2.56 -2.71
CA ARG A 57 3.76 -1.76 -3.68
C ARG A 57 5.18 -1.41 -3.22
N LEU A 58 5.40 -1.13 -1.94
CA LEU A 58 6.74 -0.89 -1.38
C LEU A 58 7.60 -2.15 -1.42
N VAL A 59 7.03 -3.30 -1.05
CA VAL A 59 7.71 -4.60 -1.08
C VAL A 59 8.12 -4.96 -2.52
N GLU A 60 7.24 -4.79 -3.49
CA GLU A 60 7.53 -5.00 -4.92
C GLU A 60 8.62 -4.06 -5.45
N LYS A 61 8.64 -2.79 -5.01
CA LYS A 61 9.67 -1.84 -5.42
C LYS A 61 11.06 -2.23 -4.89
N ASN A 62 11.10 -2.77 -3.67
CA ASN A 62 12.32 -3.16 -2.95
C ASN A 62 12.77 -4.61 -3.24
N SER A 63 12.00 -5.40 -4.00
CA SER A 63 12.38 -6.77 -4.32
C SER A 63 13.61 -6.81 -5.23
N LEU A 64 14.57 -7.70 -4.91
CA LEU A 64 15.80 -7.91 -5.69
C LEU A 64 15.50 -8.52 -7.05
N CYS A 65 14.59 -9.50 -7.08
CA CYS A 65 14.11 -10.10 -8.30
C CYS A 65 12.83 -9.37 -8.73
N LYS A 66 12.84 -8.79 -9.93
CA LYS A 66 11.68 -8.14 -10.54
C LYS A 66 11.30 -8.90 -11.80
N GLN A 67 10.04 -9.31 -11.89
CA GLN A 67 9.52 -9.92 -13.11
C GLN A 67 9.56 -8.88 -14.24
N LYS A 68 10.35 -9.15 -15.28
CA LYS A 68 10.37 -8.32 -16.50
C LYS A 68 9.04 -8.47 -17.22
N ARG A 69 8.56 -7.41 -17.90
CA ARG A 69 7.36 -7.57 -18.72
C ARG A 69 7.71 -8.48 -19.89
N ILE A 70 6.78 -9.33 -20.28
CA ILE A 70 6.87 -10.19 -21.48
C ILE A 70 7.26 -9.34 -22.69
N THR A 71 6.68 -8.14 -22.85
CA THR A 71 7.02 -7.18 -23.90
C THR A 71 8.49 -6.79 -23.94
N ASP A 72 9.17 -6.75 -22.79
CA ASP A 72 10.59 -6.39 -22.71
C ASP A 72 11.51 -7.56 -23.13
N VAL A 73 10.94 -8.76 -23.28
CA VAL A 73 11.65 -9.98 -23.68
C VAL A 73 11.61 -10.17 -25.20
N PHE A 74 10.55 -9.70 -25.87
CA PHE A 74 10.39 -9.87 -27.32
C PHE A 74 10.91 -8.64 -28.07
N ASN A 75 12.09 -8.76 -28.68
CA ASN A 75 12.56 -7.81 -29.68
C ASN A 75 12.05 -8.22 -31.07
N SER A 76 11.62 -7.23 -31.87
CA SER A 76 11.23 -7.50 -33.26
C SER A 76 12.48 -7.83 -34.07
N ILE A 77 12.51 -9.01 -34.68
CA ILE A 77 13.56 -9.40 -35.63
C ILE A 77 13.23 -8.70 -36.95
N ASP A 78 14.17 -7.89 -37.45
CA ASP A 78 14.02 -7.21 -38.73
C ASP A 78 14.12 -8.24 -39.88
N LYS A 79 13.20 -8.16 -40.84
CA LYS A 79 12.98 -9.21 -41.85
C LYS A 79 13.93 -9.07 -43.05
N GLN A 80 15.19 -8.75 -42.82
CA GLN A 80 16.20 -8.55 -43.88
C GLN A 80 17.46 -9.36 -43.58
N THR A 81 17.47 -10.64 -43.97
CA THR A 81 18.68 -11.43 -44.27
C THR A 81 18.26 -12.78 -44.84
N HIS A 82 17.74 -12.76 -46.07
CA HIS A 82 17.78 -13.94 -46.95
C HIS A 82 17.96 -13.45 -48.40
N MET A 83 19.05 -12.70 -48.63
CA MET A 83 19.62 -12.60 -49.98
C MET A 83 20.72 -13.63 -50.05
N ASP A 84 20.34 -14.87 -50.36
CA ASP A 84 21.31 -15.85 -50.84
C ASP A 84 21.62 -15.49 -52.29
N ASN A 85 22.86 -15.06 -52.49
CA ASN A 85 23.48 -14.91 -53.79
C ASN A 85 23.67 -16.31 -54.39
N ASN A 86 22.78 -16.75 -55.28
CA ASN A 86 23.09 -17.81 -56.22
C ASN A 86 23.67 -17.20 -57.50
N GLU A 87 24.97 -16.90 -57.46
CA GLU A 87 25.83 -16.88 -58.65
C GLU A 87 26.70 -18.14 -58.63
N GLN A 88 26.28 -19.17 -59.36
CA GLN A 88 27.08 -20.02 -60.25
C GLN A 88 26.20 -21.06 -60.95
#